data_AF-A0A9N9U1B7-F1
#
_entry.id   AF-A0A9N9U1B7-F1
#
_cell.length_a   1.000
_cell.length_b   1.000
_cell.length_c   1.000
_cell.angle_alpha   90.00
_cell.angle_beta   90.00
_cell.angle_gamma   90.00
#
_symmetry.space_group_name_H-M   'P 1'
#
loop_
_entity.id
_entity.type
_entity.pdbx_description
1 polymer ?
#
loop_
_entity_poly.entity_id
_entity_poly.type
_entity_poly.pdbx_seq_one_letter_code
_entity_poly.pdbx_strand_id
1 'polypeptide(L)'
;MSNNTEYGPKADQFEDPSMIQQEVKKIIKGLHVTENDRDRIQVSSIGQFGNEVYESERKHRLTASTFGSVVKRRKHTPCHVLVRSVLKPTGCMTDAMEYGILREKVVKGIFEKTQNLPVADSGLWIDIHNSYLAASPDGLIGDDAIIEVKCLYSASKLPVTTSTIDEVIDLLRNKICLEKRDNKIQLKRNHNYYYQASIYHFV
;
A
#
# COMPACT_ATOMS: atom_id res chain seq x y z
N MET A 1 -26.55 -4.82 -16.09
CA MET A 1 -25.87 -4.46 -14.83
C MET A 1 -26.13 -5.58 -13.84
N SER A 2 -25.13 -6.42 -13.53
CA SER A 2 -25.29 -7.51 -12.57
C SER A 2 -25.58 -6.93 -11.19
N ASN A 3 -26.67 -7.33 -10.54
CA ASN A 3 -26.92 -7.05 -9.13
C ASN A 3 -25.82 -7.77 -8.33
N ASN A 4 -24.78 -7.04 -7.95
CA ASN A 4 -23.72 -7.61 -7.14
C ASN A 4 -24.22 -7.75 -5.70
N THR A 5 -24.52 -8.97 -5.28
CA THR A 5 -24.98 -9.32 -3.92
C THR A 5 -23.81 -9.68 -2.98
N GLU A 6 -22.56 -9.65 -3.46
CA GLU A 6 -21.38 -10.06 -2.68
C GLU A 6 -20.96 -9.00 -1.64
N TYR A 7 -21.19 -7.71 -1.90
CA TYR A 7 -20.82 -6.62 -0.98
C TYR A 7 -21.67 -5.36 -1.22
N GLY A 8 -21.87 -4.55 -0.17
CA GLY A 8 -22.60 -3.28 -0.26
C GLY A 8 -23.97 -3.27 0.42
N PRO A 9 -24.72 -2.17 0.30
CA PRO A 9 -26.03 -2.02 0.95
C PRO A 9 -27.08 -3.04 0.50
N LYS A 10 -26.83 -3.71 -0.64
CA LYS A 10 -27.68 -4.76 -1.24
C LYS A 10 -27.05 -6.15 -1.13
N ALA A 11 -25.99 -6.31 -0.33
CA ALA A 11 -25.39 -7.61 -0.11
C ALA A 11 -26.34 -8.51 0.67
N ASP A 12 -26.26 -9.81 0.42
CA ASP A 12 -27.00 -10.79 1.19
C ASP A 12 -26.59 -10.67 2.66
N GLN A 13 -27.57 -10.43 3.52
CA GLN A 13 -27.32 -10.29 4.95
C GLN A 13 -27.53 -11.64 5.61
N PHE A 14 -26.59 -12.02 6.46
CA PHE A 14 -26.79 -13.17 7.33
C PHE A 14 -27.85 -12.82 8.36
N GLU A 15 -28.82 -13.72 8.54
CA GLU A 15 -29.88 -13.55 9.55
C GLU A 15 -29.32 -13.64 10.98
N ASP A 16 -28.26 -14.43 11.18
CA ASP A 16 -27.59 -14.62 12.46
C ASP A 16 -26.14 -14.10 12.44
N PRO A 17 -25.77 -13.13 13.32
CA PRO A 17 -24.40 -12.68 13.51
C PRO A 17 -23.37 -13.79 13.80
N SER A 18 -23.80 -14.93 14.37
CA SER A 18 -22.92 -16.07 14.65
C SER A 18 -22.39 -16.71 13.36
N MET A 19 -23.19 -16.73 12.30
CA MET A 19 -22.80 -17.25 10.98
C MET A 19 -21.69 -16.40 10.34
N ILE A 20 -21.78 -15.07 10.49
CA ILE A 20 -20.74 -14.15 10.04
C ILE A 20 -19.41 -14.48 10.71
N GLN A 21 -19.42 -14.71 12.02
CA GLN A 21 -18.20 -15.04 12.75
C GLN A 21 -17.59 -16.37 12.31
N GLN A 22 -18.41 -17.37 11.99
CA GLN A 22 -17.94 -18.66 11.49
C GLN A 22 -17.30 -18.52 10.11
N GLU A 23 -17.93 -17.80 9.18
CA GLU A 23 -17.38 -17.55 7.84
C GLU A 23 -16.10 -16.71 7.90
N VAL A 24 -16.04 -15.68 8.75
CA VAL A 24 -14.80 -14.91 8.96
C VAL A 24 -13.66 -15.81 9.44
N LYS A 25 -13.91 -16.70 10.41
CA LYS A 25 -12.90 -17.66 10.89
C LYS A 25 -12.43 -18.60 9.78
N LYS A 26 -13.36 -19.07 8.94
CA LYS A 26 -13.06 -19.95 7.80
C LYS A 26 -12.17 -19.24 6.77
N ILE A 27 -12.50 -17.99 6.43
CA ILE A 27 -11.69 -17.16 5.52
C ILE A 27 -10.29 -16.93 6.10
N ILE A 28 -10.19 -16.49 7.36
CA ILE A 28 -8.89 -16.25 8.01
C ILE A 28 -8.05 -17.53 8.03
N LYS A 29 -8.65 -18.68 8.32
CA LYS A 29 -7.96 -19.97 8.29
C LYS A 29 -7.46 -20.32 6.89
N GLY A 30 -8.23 -20.04 5.85
CA GLY A 30 -7.83 -20.25 4.45
C GLY A 30 -6.73 -19.29 3.97
N LEU A 31 -6.59 -18.13 4.62
CA LEU A 31 -5.56 -17.14 4.34
C LEU A 31 -4.23 -17.40 5.07
N HIS A 32 -4.21 -18.35 6.01
CA HIS A 32 -3.05 -18.64 6.85
C HIS A 32 -1.84 -19.09 6.00
N VAL A 33 -0.68 -18.54 6.33
CA VAL A 33 0.60 -18.89 5.71
C VAL A 33 1.62 -19.26 6.79
N THR A 34 2.48 -20.22 6.48
CA THR A 34 3.67 -20.50 7.30
C THR A 34 4.82 -19.55 6.95
N GLU A 35 5.89 -19.53 7.74
CA GLU A 35 7.11 -18.77 7.40
C GLU A 35 7.68 -19.20 6.04
N ASN A 36 7.73 -20.51 5.77
CA ASN A 36 8.18 -21.04 4.49
C ASN A 36 7.28 -20.59 3.32
N ASP A 37 5.97 -20.52 3.54
CA ASP A 37 5.03 -20.03 2.53
C ASP A 37 5.24 -18.55 2.27
N ARG A 38 5.40 -17.74 3.33
CA ARG A 38 5.69 -16.31 3.22
C ARG A 38 6.96 -16.07 2.41
N ASP A 39 8.05 -16.76 2.74
CA ASP A 39 9.34 -16.55 2.08
C ASP A 39 9.26 -16.98 0.59
N ARG A 40 8.55 -18.07 0.29
CA ARG A 40 8.26 -18.50 -1.09
C ARG A 40 7.41 -17.47 -1.83
N ILE A 41 6.35 -16.97 -1.21
CA ILE A 41 5.44 -15.97 -1.81
C ILE A 41 6.19 -14.68 -2.08
N GLN A 42 6.97 -14.18 -1.12
CA GLN A 42 7.80 -12.99 -1.27
C GLN A 42 8.69 -13.07 -2.50
N VAL A 43 9.45 -14.17 -2.66
CA VAL A 43 10.36 -14.34 -3.81
C VAL A 43 9.58 -14.52 -5.12
N SER A 44 8.54 -15.35 -5.12
CA SER A 44 7.77 -15.65 -6.33
C SER A 44 6.86 -14.51 -6.80
N SER A 45 6.63 -13.50 -5.96
CA SER A 45 5.79 -12.32 -6.24
C SER A 45 6.59 -11.06 -6.59
N ILE A 46 7.92 -11.14 -6.71
CA ILE A 46 8.76 -10.04 -7.21
C ILE A 46 8.26 -9.60 -8.60
N GLY A 47 8.23 -8.29 -8.83
CA GLY A 47 7.65 -7.68 -10.04
C GLY A 47 6.23 -7.12 -9.83
N GLN A 48 5.65 -7.32 -8.65
CA GLN A 48 4.41 -6.68 -8.20
C GLN A 48 3.26 -6.80 -9.22
N PHE A 49 2.76 -5.68 -9.77
CA PHE A 49 1.63 -5.67 -10.71
C PHE A 49 1.90 -6.40 -12.04
N GLY A 50 3.15 -6.69 -12.37
CA GLY A 50 3.50 -7.54 -13.52
C GLY A 50 3.46 -9.04 -13.21
N ASN A 51 3.09 -9.44 -11.99
CA ASN A 51 3.20 -10.80 -11.50
C ASN A 51 1.85 -11.34 -11.01
N GLU A 52 1.37 -12.43 -11.60
CA GLU A 52 0.08 -13.04 -11.27
C GLU A 52 0.03 -13.62 -9.84
N VAL A 53 1.16 -14.12 -9.32
CA VAL A 53 1.27 -14.59 -7.94
C VAL A 53 1.08 -13.43 -6.98
N TYR A 54 1.69 -12.29 -7.27
CA TYR A 54 1.48 -11.07 -6.49
C TYR A 54 0.01 -10.66 -6.49
N GLU A 55 -0.64 -10.61 -7.65
CA GLU A 55 -2.04 -10.21 -7.74
C GLU A 55 -2.98 -11.17 -6.99
N SER A 56 -2.76 -12.48 -7.14
CA SER A 56 -3.59 -13.51 -6.51
C SER A 56 -3.46 -13.53 -4.98
N GLU A 57 -2.23 -13.45 -4.45
CA GLU A 57 -2.00 -13.41 -3.00
C GLU A 57 -2.42 -12.08 -2.37
N ARG A 58 -2.28 -10.99 -3.11
CA ARG A 58 -2.73 -9.66 -2.68
C ARG A 58 -4.25 -9.58 -2.62
N LYS A 59 -4.94 -10.23 -3.56
CA LYS A 59 -6.40 -10.32 -3.57
C LYS A 59 -6.83 -11.00 -2.26
N HIS A 60 -7.74 -10.38 -1.52
CA HIS A 60 -8.23 -10.81 -0.20
C HIS A 60 -7.38 -10.41 1.03
N ARG A 61 -6.23 -9.73 0.86
CA ARG A 61 -5.46 -9.18 1.98
C ARG A 61 -5.58 -7.66 2.08
N LEU A 62 -5.55 -7.14 3.30
CA LEU A 62 -5.39 -5.72 3.57
C LEU A 62 -3.91 -5.38 3.37
N THR A 63 -3.63 -4.58 2.35
CA THR A 63 -2.26 -4.19 2.01
C THR A 63 -1.88 -2.84 2.59
N ALA A 64 -0.57 -2.63 2.74
CA ALA A 64 0.03 -1.37 3.18
C ALA A 64 -0.61 -0.12 2.55
N SER A 65 -0.80 -0.12 1.23
CA SER A 65 -1.38 1.01 0.48
C SER A 65 -2.85 1.29 0.80
N THR A 66 -3.58 0.30 1.32
CA THR A 66 -4.99 0.44 1.74
C THR A 66 -5.16 0.69 3.23
N PHE A 67 -4.13 0.40 4.03
CA PHE A 67 -4.21 0.39 5.49
C PHE A 67 -4.59 1.76 6.08
N GLY A 68 -4.03 2.85 5.55
CA GLY A 68 -4.39 4.21 5.98
C GLY A 68 -5.88 4.52 5.80
N SER A 69 -6.50 4.02 4.72
CA SER A 69 -7.95 4.19 4.49
C SER A 69 -8.79 3.38 5.47
N VAL A 70 -8.31 2.18 5.87
CA VAL A 70 -8.97 1.33 6.88
C VAL A 70 -8.92 2.00 8.24
N VAL A 71 -7.72 2.38 8.71
CA VAL A 71 -7.50 2.97 10.04
C VAL A 71 -8.25 4.28 10.21
N LYS A 72 -8.28 5.12 9.17
CA LYS A 72 -8.92 6.44 9.22
C LYS A 72 -10.42 6.43 8.92
N ARG A 73 -11.01 5.27 8.60
CA ARG A 73 -12.41 5.19 8.20
C ARG A 73 -13.31 5.61 9.37
N ARG A 74 -14.16 6.61 9.14
CA ARG A 74 -15.14 7.08 10.15
C ARG A 74 -16.30 6.09 10.28
N LYS A 75 -16.90 6.04 11.47
CA LYS A 75 -18.04 5.14 11.77
C LYS A 75 -19.22 5.29 10.79
N HIS A 76 -19.49 6.52 10.33
CA HIS A 76 -20.58 6.85 9.41
C HIS A 76 -20.19 6.79 7.92
N THR A 77 -18.92 6.53 7.59
CA THR A 77 -18.50 6.34 6.20
C THR A 77 -18.85 4.91 5.77
N PRO A 78 -19.65 4.72 4.70
CA PRO A 78 -20.00 3.38 4.23
C PRO A 78 -18.76 2.55 3.91
N CYS A 79 -18.63 1.38 4.51
CA CYS A 79 -17.43 0.52 4.34
C CYS A 79 -17.36 -0.15 2.96
N HIS A 80 -18.49 -0.29 2.26
CA HIS A 80 -18.57 -1.07 1.02
C HIS A 80 -17.71 -0.52 -0.13
N VAL A 81 -17.44 0.78 -0.16
CA VAL A 81 -16.54 1.38 -1.16
C VAL A 81 -15.10 0.92 -0.92
N LEU A 82 -14.66 0.90 0.34
CA LEU A 82 -13.34 0.42 0.73
C LEU A 82 -13.21 -1.09 0.48
N VAL A 83 -14.21 -1.87 0.90
CA VAL A 83 -14.27 -3.32 0.63
C VAL A 83 -14.18 -3.61 -0.86
N ARG A 84 -14.95 -2.88 -1.69
CA ARG A 84 -14.86 -3.00 -3.15
C ARG A 84 -13.45 -2.74 -3.66
N SER A 85 -12.77 -1.70 -3.18
CA SER A 85 -11.41 -1.37 -3.64
C SER A 85 -10.36 -2.42 -3.27
N VAL A 86 -10.57 -3.14 -2.16
CA VAL A 86 -9.71 -4.26 -1.74
C VAL A 86 -10.00 -5.52 -2.56
N LEU A 87 -11.28 -5.85 -2.77
CA LEU A 87 -11.69 -7.08 -3.46
C LEU A 87 -11.57 -7.00 -4.99
N LYS A 88 -11.80 -5.79 -5.55
CA LYS A 88 -11.83 -5.51 -6.98
C LYS A 88 -11.02 -4.25 -7.25
N PRO A 89 -9.66 -4.33 -7.23
CA PRO A 89 -8.81 -3.21 -7.61
C PRO A 89 -9.17 -2.76 -9.03
N THR A 90 -9.34 -1.46 -9.25
CA THR A 90 -9.60 -0.93 -10.60
C THR A 90 -8.34 -1.00 -11.43
N GLY A 91 -8.38 -1.67 -12.59
CA GLY A 91 -7.27 -1.70 -13.55
C GLY A 91 -7.02 -0.37 -14.31
N CYS A 92 -7.48 0.76 -13.76
CA CYS A 92 -7.32 2.06 -14.40
C CYS A 92 -5.94 2.63 -14.02
N MET A 93 -5.06 2.76 -15.01
CA MET A 93 -3.79 3.47 -14.85
C MET A 93 -4.04 4.98 -14.94
N THR A 94 -3.53 5.73 -13.97
CA THR A 94 -3.57 7.20 -13.96
C THR A 94 -2.20 7.77 -14.32
N ASP A 95 -2.13 9.00 -14.83
CA ASP A 95 -0.85 9.66 -15.10
C ASP A 95 0.10 9.65 -13.89
N ALA A 96 -0.45 9.79 -12.68
CA ALA A 96 0.33 9.77 -11.45
C ALA A 96 0.93 8.39 -11.16
N MET A 97 0.19 7.32 -11.48
CA MET A 97 0.68 5.94 -11.34
C MET A 97 1.75 5.63 -12.39
N GLU A 98 1.51 6.00 -13.65
CA GLU A 98 2.49 5.82 -14.72
C GLU A 98 3.79 6.60 -14.45
N TYR A 99 3.65 7.86 -14.01
CA TYR A 99 4.78 8.68 -13.56
C TYR A 99 5.53 8.00 -12.41
N GLY A 100 4.81 7.45 -11.43
CA GLY A 100 5.40 6.71 -10.31
C GLY A 100 6.23 5.52 -10.79
N ILE A 101 5.63 4.63 -11.58
CA ILE A 101 6.26 3.42 -12.11
C ILE A 101 7.53 3.76 -12.89
N LEU A 102 7.49 4.77 -13.76
CA LEU A 102 8.64 5.18 -14.58
C LEU A 102 9.78 5.77 -13.74
N ARG A 103 9.46 6.50 -12.66
CA ARG A 103 10.45 7.23 -11.86
C ARG A 103 11.01 6.42 -10.71
N GLU A 104 10.27 5.46 -10.18
CA GLU A 104 10.68 4.66 -9.02
C GLU A 104 12.06 4.01 -9.25
N LYS A 105 12.24 3.32 -10.39
CA LYS A 105 13.51 2.68 -10.74
C LYS A 105 14.68 3.67 -10.83
N VAL A 106 14.42 4.87 -11.37
CA VAL A 106 15.43 5.92 -11.47
C VAL A 106 15.83 6.42 -10.09
N VAL A 107 14.85 6.65 -9.20
CA VAL A 107 15.10 7.11 -7.84
C VAL A 107 15.85 6.06 -7.02
N LYS A 108 15.49 4.78 -7.11
CA LYS A 108 16.24 3.69 -6.48
C LYS A 108 17.69 3.68 -6.93
N GLY A 109 17.96 3.75 -8.24
CA GLY A 109 19.33 3.79 -8.76
C GLY A 109 20.14 5.04 -8.35
N ILE A 110 19.48 6.19 -8.15
CA ILE A 110 20.13 7.39 -7.59
C ILE A 110 20.46 7.18 -6.12
N PHE A 111 19.51 6.64 -5.34
CA PHE A 111 19.68 6.33 -3.93
C PHE A 111 20.85 5.37 -3.72
N GLU A 112 20.89 4.25 -4.46
CA GLU A 112 21.94 3.24 -4.36
C GLU A 112 23.34 3.86 -4.56
N LYS A 113 23.50 4.68 -5.61
CA LYS A 113 24.77 5.35 -5.92
C LYS A 113 25.16 6.39 -4.87
N THR A 114 24.18 7.17 -4.41
CA THR A 114 24.44 8.30 -3.50
C THR A 114 24.72 7.83 -2.08
N GLN A 115 24.01 6.80 -1.63
CA GLN A 115 24.16 6.23 -0.28
C GLN A 115 25.15 5.07 -0.22
N ASN A 116 25.58 4.54 -1.37
CA ASN A 116 26.37 3.31 -1.46
C ASN A 116 25.70 2.11 -0.73
N LEU A 117 24.37 2.03 -0.87
CA LEU A 117 23.52 1.00 -0.27
C LEU A 117 22.75 0.29 -1.38
N PRO A 118 23.07 -0.97 -1.71
CA PRO A 118 22.31 -1.74 -2.69
C PRO A 118 20.85 -1.91 -2.26
N VAL A 119 19.93 -1.84 -3.22
CA VAL A 119 18.50 -2.04 -3.00
C VAL A 119 18.07 -3.30 -3.73
N ALA A 120 17.70 -4.33 -2.99
CA ALA A 120 17.13 -5.54 -3.55
C ALA A 120 15.64 -5.35 -3.87
N ASP A 121 15.17 -5.99 -4.94
CA ASP A 121 13.74 -6.04 -5.26
C ASP A 121 12.97 -6.79 -4.16
N SER A 122 11.73 -6.36 -3.92
CA SER A 122 10.80 -7.01 -2.99
C SER A 122 9.53 -7.46 -3.70
N GLY A 123 8.99 -8.59 -3.26
CA GLY A 123 7.62 -8.99 -3.55
C GLY A 123 6.68 -8.63 -2.39
N LEU A 124 5.69 -9.50 -2.18
CA LEU A 124 4.69 -9.42 -1.13
C LEU A 124 5.11 -10.18 0.13
N TRP A 125 5.26 -9.46 1.23
CA TRP A 125 5.38 -9.98 2.58
C TRP A 125 4.00 -10.13 3.22
N ILE A 126 3.80 -11.21 3.97
CA ILE A 126 2.54 -11.54 4.66
C ILE A 126 2.84 -11.75 6.14
N ASP A 127 2.04 -11.16 7.02
CA ASP A 127 2.15 -11.35 8.47
C ASP A 127 1.73 -12.80 8.82
N ILE A 128 2.61 -13.55 9.47
CA ILE A 128 2.38 -14.97 9.80
C ILE A 128 1.33 -15.16 10.92
N HIS A 129 1.15 -14.16 11.79
CA HIS A 129 0.18 -14.18 12.88
C HIS A 129 -1.18 -13.64 12.42
N ASN A 130 -1.17 -12.69 11.48
CA ASN A 130 -2.32 -12.01 10.92
C ASN A 130 -2.29 -12.08 9.39
N SER A 131 -2.39 -13.27 8.80
CA SER A 131 -2.18 -13.46 7.34
C SER A 131 -3.15 -12.72 6.43
N TYR A 132 -4.19 -12.09 6.97
CA TYR A 132 -5.00 -11.11 6.24
C TYR A 132 -4.29 -9.74 6.04
N LEU A 133 -3.11 -9.51 6.63
CA LEU A 133 -2.25 -8.34 6.45
C LEU A 133 -1.08 -8.69 5.55
N ALA A 134 -0.75 -7.78 4.63
CA ALA A 134 0.39 -7.93 3.74
C ALA A 134 0.99 -6.57 3.34
N ALA A 135 2.24 -6.57 2.91
CA ALA A 135 2.95 -5.38 2.51
C ALA A 135 3.97 -5.70 1.41
N SER A 136 4.24 -4.73 0.54
CA SER A 136 5.21 -4.88 -0.55
C SER A 136 6.03 -3.61 -0.59
N PRO A 137 7.16 -3.54 0.14
CA PRO A 137 8.04 -2.39 0.07
C PRO A 137 8.61 -2.24 -1.34
N ASP A 138 9.07 -1.04 -1.68
CA ASP A 138 9.63 -0.77 -3.02
C ASP A 138 11.04 -1.33 -3.18
N GLY A 139 11.69 -1.69 -2.06
CA GLY A 139 12.94 -2.46 -2.03
C GLY A 139 13.42 -2.75 -0.61
N LEU A 140 14.40 -3.65 -0.51
CA LEU A 140 15.04 -4.09 0.73
C LEU A 140 16.50 -3.61 0.75
N ILE A 141 17.00 -3.22 1.92
CA ILE A 141 18.37 -2.76 2.14
C ILE A 141 18.95 -3.57 3.30
N GLY A 142 19.96 -4.39 3.00
CA GLY A 142 20.53 -5.29 4.00
C GLY A 142 19.49 -6.24 4.59
N ASP A 143 19.57 -6.49 5.90
CA ASP A 143 18.73 -7.47 6.59
C ASP A 143 17.56 -6.83 7.37
N ASP A 144 17.62 -5.53 7.66
CA ASP A 144 16.73 -4.87 8.63
C ASP A 144 16.12 -3.55 8.13
N ALA A 145 16.37 -3.16 6.88
CA ALA A 145 15.87 -1.92 6.31
C ALA A 145 15.10 -2.12 5.00
N ILE A 146 14.16 -1.20 4.77
CA ILE A 146 13.36 -1.14 3.54
C ILE A 146 13.42 0.27 2.96
N ILE A 147 13.06 0.40 1.68
CA ILE A 147 12.82 1.67 1.03
C ILE A 147 11.39 1.73 0.50
N GLU A 148 10.76 2.89 0.71
CA GLU A 148 9.45 3.25 0.16
C GLU A 148 9.59 4.57 -0.60
N VAL A 149 9.43 4.53 -1.91
CA VAL A 149 9.65 5.63 -2.85
C VAL A 149 8.32 6.24 -3.25
N LYS A 150 8.15 7.55 -2.98
CA LYS A 150 6.97 8.30 -3.44
C LYS A 150 7.37 9.37 -4.46
N CYS A 151 7.03 9.12 -5.73
CA CYS A 151 7.22 10.09 -6.81
C CYS A 151 6.00 11.03 -6.91
N LEU A 152 6.11 12.24 -6.34
CA LEU A 152 5.01 13.19 -6.26
C LEU A 152 4.71 13.85 -7.62
N TYR A 153 3.75 13.31 -8.38
CA TYR A 153 3.33 13.86 -9.69
C TYR A 153 2.86 15.32 -9.62
N SER A 154 2.25 15.75 -8.52
CA SER A 154 1.88 17.17 -8.35
C SER A 154 3.11 18.09 -8.30
N ALA A 155 4.23 17.62 -7.76
CA ALA A 155 5.48 18.38 -7.69
C ALA A 155 6.18 18.42 -9.05
N SER A 156 6.05 17.39 -9.89
CA SER A 156 6.63 17.39 -11.23
C SER A 156 5.98 18.39 -12.20
N LYS A 157 4.84 18.97 -11.82
CA LYS A 157 4.15 20.03 -12.57
C LYS A 157 4.58 21.45 -12.16
N LEU A 158 5.42 21.58 -11.15
CA LEU A 158 5.95 22.87 -10.74
C LEU A 158 7.01 23.36 -11.75
N PRO A 159 7.20 24.69 -11.88
CA PRO A 159 8.24 25.25 -12.72
C PRO A 159 9.63 24.72 -12.33
N VAL A 160 10.54 24.63 -13.29
CA VAL A 160 11.95 24.21 -13.05
C VAL A 160 12.67 25.12 -12.05
N THR A 161 12.19 26.35 -11.88
CA THR A 161 12.72 27.30 -10.89
C THR A 161 12.40 26.91 -9.44
N THR A 162 11.44 26.01 -9.20
CA THR A 162 11.23 25.42 -7.88
C THR A 162 12.35 24.42 -7.61
N SER A 163 13.29 24.82 -6.78
CA SER A 163 14.59 24.13 -6.66
C SER A 163 14.78 23.43 -5.32
N THR A 164 13.95 23.73 -4.32
CA THR A 164 14.07 23.15 -2.97
C THR A 164 12.81 22.43 -2.53
N ILE A 165 12.96 21.44 -1.64
CA ILE A 165 11.82 20.72 -1.06
C ILE A 165 10.94 21.67 -0.21
N ASP A 166 11.53 22.64 0.49
CA ASP A 166 10.79 23.66 1.24
C ASP A 166 9.84 24.45 0.33
N GLU A 167 10.32 24.95 -0.82
CA GLU A 167 9.48 25.65 -1.79
C GLU A 167 8.33 24.77 -2.31
N VAL A 168 8.61 23.49 -2.58
CA VAL A 168 7.57 22.53 -3.01
C VAL A 168 6.50 22.37 -1.92
N ILE A 169 6.90 22.28 -0.65
CA ILE A 169 5.99 22.15 0.49
C ILE A 169 5.12 23.41 0.63
N ASP A 170 5.72 24.60 0.52
CA ASP A 170 5.01 25.87 0.68
C ASP A 170 4.03 26.15 -0.47
N LEU A 171 4.37 25.76 -1.70
CA LEU A 171 3.51 25.92 -2.87
C LEU A 171 2.34 24.92 -2.88
N LEU A 172 2.60 23.65 -2.57
CA LEU A 172 1.59 22.60 -2.68
C LEU A 172 0.79 22.39 -1.40
N ARG A 173 1.35 22.73 -0.23
CA ARG A 173 0.71 22.63 1.09
C ARG A 173 -0.01 21.30 1.30
N ASN A 174 -1.36 21.33 1.30
CA ASN A 174 -2.22 20.18 1.54
C ASN A 174 -2.33 19.20 0.36
N LYS A 175 -1.78 19.55 -0.81
CA LYS A 175 -1.79 18.70 -2.01
C LYS A 175 -0.69 17.65 -2.04
N ILE A 176 0.22 17.66 -1.06
CA ILE A 176 1.28 16.66 -0.90
C ILE A 176 1.29 16.07 0.52
N CYS A 177 2.04 14.98 0.66
CA CYS A 177 2.14 14.21 1.89
C CYS A 177 3.17 14.77 2.89
N LEU A 178 4.02 15.72 2.51
CA LEU A 178 5.08 16.27 3.34
C LEU A 178 4.64 17.55 4.06
N GLU A 179 5.19 17.78 5.25
CA GLU A 179 5.07 19.00 6.04
C GLU A 179 6.41 19.37 6.68
N LYS A 180 6.57 20.66 7.02
CA LYS A 180 7.68 21.14 7.84
C LYS A 180 7.20 21.26 9.28
N ARG A 181 7.86 20.58 10.20
CA ARG A 181 7.60 20.65 11.64
C ARG A 181 8.94 20.69 12.37
N ASP A 182 9.10 21.61 13.31
CA ASP A 182 10.32 21.78 14.10
C ASP A 182 11.60 21.88 13.23
N ASN A 183 11.51 22.64 12.13
CA ASN A 183 12.55 22.79 11.09
C ASN A 183 13.00 21.49 10.42
N LYS A 184 12.21 20.42 10.52
CA LYS A 184 12.45 19.15 9.82
C LYS A 184 11.33 18.87 8.83
N ILE A 185 11.70 18.33 7.68
CA ILE A 185 10.75 17.81 6.69
C ILE A 185 10.33 16.42 7.13
N GLN A 186 9.03 16.18 7.22
CA GLN A 186 8.48 14.90 7.62
C GLN A 186 7.20 14.56 6.88
N LEU A 187 6.82 13.29 6.91
CA LEU A 187 5.54 12.82 6.41
C LEU A 187 4.41 13.24 7.37
N LYS A 188 3.34 13.80 6.83
CA LYS A 188 2.14 14.17 7.59
C LYS A 188 1.54 12.95 8.28
N ARG A 189 1.38 13.02 9.60
CA ARG A 189 0.82 11.91 10.42
C ARG A 189 -0.63 11.55 10.09
N ASN A 190 -1.38 12.47 9.46
CA ASN A 190 -2.75 12.22 9.01
C ASN A 190 -2.83 11.69 7.56
N HIS A 191 -1.71 11.62 6.83
CA HIS A 191 -1.67 11.15 5.46
C HIS A 191 -1.68 9.61 5.39
N ASN A 192 -2.26 9.04 4.34
CA ASN A 192 -2.38 7.57 4.21
C ASN A 192 -1.01 6.88 4.17
N TYR A 193 -0.02 7.50 3.52
CA TYR A 193 1.35 6.98 3.47
C TYR A 193 2.01 6.83 4.86
N TYR A 194 1.58 7.59 5.87
CA TYR A 194 2.11 7.43 7.22
C TYR A 194 1.76 6.04 7.79
N TYR A 195 0.50 5.65 7.62
CA TYR A 195 0.02 4.33 8.02
C TYR A 195 0.56 3.21 7.12
N GLN A 196 0.84 3.51 5.84
CA GLN A 196 1.54 2.58 4.96
C GLN A 196 2.94 2.26 5.53
N ALA A 197 3.71 3.28 5.92
CA ALA A 197 5.02 3.06 6.52
C ALA A 197 4.94 2.30 7.86
N SER A 198 3.88 2.52 8.64
CA SER A 198 3.68 1.82 9.92
C SER A 198 3.43 0.32 9.75
N ILE A 199 2.73 -0.11 8.69
CA ILE A 199 2.40 -1.54 8.52
C ILE A 199 3.65 -2.41 8.27
N TYR A 200 4.72 -1.84 7.72
CA TYR A 200 5.99 -2.54 7.51
C TYR A 200 6.69 -2.93 8.81
N HIS A 201 6.29 -2.38 9.96
CA HIS A 201 6.80 -2.83 11.26
C HIS A 201 6.03 -4.04 11.80
N PHE A 202 4.88 -4.37 11.20
CA PHE A 202 4.03 -5.49 11.61
C PHE A 202 4.15 -6.70 10.67
N VAL A 203 4.42 -6.44 9.39
CA VAL A 203 4.55 -7.45 8.32
C VAL A 203 6.02 -7.70 8.05
#